data_AF-I0USU9-F1
#
_entry.id   AF-I0USU9-F1
#
_cell.length_a   1.000
_cell.length_b   1.000
_cell.length_c   1.000
_cell.angle_alpha   90.00
_cell.angle_beta   90.00
_cell.angle_gamma   90.00
#
_symmetry.space_group_name_H-M   'P 1'
#
loop_
_entity.id
_entity.type
_entity.pdbx_description
1 polymer ?
#
loop_
_entity_poly.entity_id
_entity_poly.type
_entity_poly.pdbx_seq_one_letter_code
_entity_poly.pdbx_strand_id
1 'polypeptide(L)'
;MTNEHAGFSRRKLLKAGAIGVPAAGVLAFGSTLVTATSANAISTDGWWGSETSAGLQRFLNTVVTNKGWLTNEEFSRGLVVDGVISSQDSRVAHQCPAIVGGWEWVESGKAEGSPTIKWLQSWLDLNPPTPIFDGGDILYLQHHYGTPEDGRLDGPSQTVQALQNEINQWV
;
A
#
# COMPACT_ATOMS: atom_id res chain seq x y z
N MET A 1 -35.88 60.81 30.40
CA MET A 1 -34.86 59.73 30.33
C MET A 1 -34.20 59.82 28.95
N THR A 2 -32.86 59.65 28.93
CA THR A 2 -31.97 59.33 27.78
C THR A 2 -31.84 60.37 26.66
N ASN A 3 -30.78 61.20 26.67
CA ASN A 3 -29.41 61.02 26.15
C ASN A 3 -29.25 61.22 24.63
N GLU A 4 -28.58 62.32 24.30
CA GLU A 4 -27.90 62.62 23.04
C GLU A 4 -26.84 61.57 22.63
N HIS A 5 -26.57 61.45 21.32
CA HIS A 5 -25.24 61.62 20.69
C HIS A 5 -25.26 61.28 19.19
N ALA A 6 -24.83 62.24 18.38
CA ALA A 6 -24.45 62.08 16.97
C ALA A 6 -23.13 61.30 16.84
N GLY A 7 -22.95 60.51 15.78
CA GLY A 7 -21.71 59.75 15.60
C GLY A 7 -21.49 59.12 14.21
N PHE A 8 -21.03 59.95 13.26
CA PHE A 8 -19.94 59.65 12.33
C PHE A 8 -20.07 58.47 11.32
N SER A 9 -20.33 58.81 10.05
CA SER A 9 -19.89 58.03 8.89
C SER A 9 -18.54 58.58 8.40
N ARG A 10 -17.50 57.74 8.32
CA ARG A 10 -16.26 57.98 7.54
C ARG A 10 -15.34 56.73 7.46
N ARG A 11 -15.34 56.11 6.28
CA ARG A 11 -14.19 55.66 5.45
C ARG A 11 -13.05 54.82 6.08
N LYS A 12 -12.91 53.59 5.57
CA LYS A 12 -11.64 52.93 5.16
C LYS A 12 -12.03 51.76 4.24
N LEU A 13 -12.11 51.91 2.92
CA LEU A 13 -11.00 51.85 1.96
C LEU A 13 -9.98 50.75 2.31
N LEU A 14 -10.03 49.63 1.58
CA LEU A 14 -8.89 49.03 0.88
C LEU A 14 -9.43 48.14 -0.27
N LYS A 15 -8.93 48.41 -1.47
CA LYS A 15 -9.17 47.72 -2.74
C LYS A 15 -7.78 47.29 -3.22
N ALA A 16 -7.58 46.01 -3.51
CA ALA A 16 -6.42 45.32 -4.13
C ALA A 16 -6.23 43.98 -3.38
N GLY A 17 -6.12 42.79 -3.96
CA GLY A 17 -5.67 42.37 -5.28
C GLY A 17 -4.52 41.38 -5.08
N ALA A 18 -4.77 40.07 -5.17
CA ALA A 18 -3.79 38.97 -5.35
C ALA A 18 -4.59 37.66 -5.50
N ILE A 19 -4.71 37.07 -6.70
CA ILE A 19 -3.81 36.05 -7.28
C ILE A 19 -3.87 34.70 -6.54
N GLY A 20 -4.25 33.65 -7.28
CA GLY A 20 -3.61 32.33 -7.16
C GLY A 20 -4.35 31.26 -6.36
N VAL A 21 -4.75 30.21 -7.06
CA VAL A 21 -5.35 28.93 -6.63
C VAL A 21 -4.64 28.28 -5.42
N PRO A 22 -5.37 27.52 -4.59
CA PRO A 22 -4.83 26.25 -4.09
C PRO A 22 -5.60 25.08 -4.67
N ALA A 23 -4.87 24.21 -5.37
CA ALA A 23 -5.24 22.82 -5.55
C ALA A 23 -5.37 22.17 -4.17
N ALA A 24 -6.59 21.89 -3.74
CA ALA A 24 -6.87 21.00 -2.63
C ALA A 24 -8.32 20.52 -2.79
N GLY A 25 -8.48 19.37 -3.45
CA GLY A 25 -9.70 18.58 -3.37
C GLY A 25 -9.87 18.10 -1.93
N VAL A 26 -10.47 18.94 -1.10
CA VAL A 26 -10.96 18.57 0.23
C VAL A 26 -12.06 17.55 0.00
N LEU A 27 -11.75 16.29 0.30
CA LEU A 27 -12.73 15.22 0.41
C LEU A 27 -13.76 15.63 1.45
N ALA A 28 -15.00 15.81 1.00
CA ALA A 28 -16.15 15.97 1.87
C ALA A 28 -16.43 14.64 2.58
N PHE A 29 -15.93 14.49 3.82
CA PHE A 29 -16.37 13.44 4.73
C PHE A 29 -17.76 13.81 5.27
N GLY A 30 -18.78 13.47 4.49
CA GLY A 30 -20.18 13.52 4.89
C GLY A 30 -20.75 12.11 5.00
N SER A 31 -21.12 11.74 6.22
CA SER A 31 -21.84 10.52 6.62
C SER A 31 -20.98 9.28 6.82
N THR A 32 -21.04 8.79 8.06
CA THR A 32 -20.59 7.48 8.54
C THR A 32 -21.00 6.35 7.60
N LEU A 33 -20.15 6.03 6.63
CA LEU A 33 -20.11 4.69 6.08
C LEU A 33 -19.48 3.84 7.16
N VAL A 34 -20.30 3.12 7.92
CA VAL A 34 -19.82 1.92 8.61
C VAL A 34 -19.44 0.98 7.49
N THR A 35 -18.16 0.99 7.11
CA THR A 35 -17.60 -0.04 6.24
C THR A 35 -17.85 -1.34 6.97
N ALA A 36 -18.80 -2.13 6.49
CA ALA A 36 -18.96 -3.50 6.96
C ALA A 36 -17.59 -4.17 6.74
N THR A 37 -16.95 -4.63 7.81
CA THR A 37 -15.75 -5.45 7.71
C THR A 37 -16.06 -6.55 6.70
N SER A 38 -15.35 -6.56 5.57
CA SER A 38 -15.60 -7.55 4.54
C SER A 38 -15.47 -8.93 5.15
N ALA A 39 -16.30 -9.87 4.71
CA ALA A 39 -16.28 -11.23 5.26
C ALA A 39 -14.94 -11.95 5.03
N ASN A 40 -14.04 -11.39 4.21
CA ASN A 40 -12.69 -11.88 3.94
C ASN A 40 -11.58 -10.99 4.52
N ALA A 41 -11.91 -10.02 5.38
CA ALA A 41 -10.91 -9.16 5.99
C ALA A 41 -9.91 -10.01 6.81
N ILE A 42 -8.63 -9.77 6.59
CA ILE A 42 -7.53 -10.42 7.31
C ILE A 42 -7.15 -9.61 8.55
N SER A 43 -6.48 -10.27 9.50
CA SER A 43 -5.88 -9.60 10.66
C SER A 43 -4.89 -8.52 10.22
N THR A 44 -4.89 -7.37 10.92
CA THR A 44 -3.96 -6.24 10.69
C THR A 44 -2.98 -6.11 11.85
N ASP A 45 -2.26 -7.19 12.13
CA ASP A 45 -1.39 -7.37 13.29
C ASP A 45 0.10 -7.12 13.01
N GLY A 46 0.46 -6.83 11.75
CA GLY A 46 1.84 -6.65 11.34
C GLY A 46 2.64 -7.95 11.22
N TRP A 47 1.97 -9.11 11.25
CA TRP A 47 2.55 -10.42 10.99
C TRP A 47 2.10 -10.95 9.64
N TRP A 48 3.05 -11.39 8.83
CA TRP A 48 2.75 -11.91 7.50
C TRP A 48 2.65 -13.43 7.55
N GLY A 49 1.41 -13.94 7.43
CA GLY A 49 1.09 -15.35 7.27
C GLY A 49 0.47 -15.67 5.89
N SER A 50 -0.01 -16.91 5.73
CA SER A 50 -0.67 -17.34 4.48
C SER A 50 -1.92 -16.53 4.12
N GLU A 51 -2.66 -16.01 5.11
CA GLU A 51 -3.80 -15.13 4.87
C GLU A 51 -3.38 -13.81 4.24
N THR A 52 -2.28 -13.20 4.72
CA THR A 52 -1.69 -11.99 4.11
C THR A 52 -1.22 -12.27 2.69
N SER A 53 -0.58 -13.42 2.43
CA SER A 53 -0.18 -13.80 1.07
C SER A 53 -1.38 -14.00 0.14
N ALA A 54 -2.46 -14.65 0.60
CA ALA A 54 -3.67 -14.85 -0.19
C ALA A 54 -4.39 -13.53 -0.45
N GLY A 55 -4.44 -12.66 0.56
CA GLY A 55 -4.95 -11.30 0.44
C GLY A 55 -4.18 -10.48 -0.59
N LEU A 56 -2.84 -10.54 -0.55
CA LEU A 56 -1.96 -9.89 -1.53
C LEU A 56 -2.24 -10.39 -2.95
N GLN A 57 -2.39 -11.69 -3.16
CA GLN A 57 -2.70 -12.27 -4.47
C GLN A 57 -4.05 -11.74 -5.03
N ARG A 58 -5.09 -11.67 -4.19
CA ARG A 58 -6.40 -11.10 -4.58
C ARG A 58 -6.30 -9.60 -4.89
N PHE A 59 -5.61 -8.86 -4.03
CA PHE A 59 -5.36 -7.44 -4.19
C PHE A 59 -4.66 -7.17 -5.52
N LEU A 60 -3.53 -7.83 -5.79
CA LEU A 60 -2.75 -7.65 -7.01
C LEU A 60 -3.55 -8.04 -8.26
N ASN A 61 -4.33 -9.12 -8.22
CA ASN A 61 -5.27 -9.47 -9.30
C ASN A 61 -6.29 -8.36 -9.61
N THR A 62 -6.61 -7.53 -8.62
CA THR A 62 -7.61 -6.47 -8.73
C THR A 62 -7.00 -5.15 -9.19
N VAL A 63 -5.83 -4.78 -8.66
CA VAL A 63 -5.26 -3.42 -8.85
C VAL A 63 -4.18 -3.34 -9.93
N VAL A 64 -3.52 -4.46 -10.25
CA VAL A 64 -2.44 -4.45 -11.25
C VAL A 64 -3.05 -4.31 -12.64
N THR A 65 -2.50 -3.38 -13.40
CA THR A 65 -2.81 -3.21 -14.83
C THR A 65 -1.60 -3.58 -15.66
N ASN A 66 -1.80 -4.18 -16.84
CA ASN A 66 -0.68 -4.54 -17.69
C ASN A 66 -0.07 -3.30 -18.36
N LYS A 67 1.03 -2.80 -17.79
CA LYS A 67 1.84 -1.70 -18.33
C LYS A 67 2.86 -2.16 -19.38
N GLY A 68 2.80 -3.42 -19.83
CA GLY A 68 3.72 -4.01 -20.82
C GLY A 68 4.88 -4.82 -20.21
N TRP A 69 4.94 -4.93 -18.88
CA TRP A 69 5.97 -5.69 -18.17
C TRP A 69 5.60 -7.16 -17.91
N LEU A 70 4.31 -7.48 -17.94
CA LEU A 70 3.79 -8.84 -17.90
C LEU A 70 3.39 -9.24 -19.33
N THR A 71 3.69 -10.47 -19.73
CA THR A 71 3.18 -10.98 -21.01
C THR A 71 1.65 -11.00 -20.99
N ASN A 72 1.01 -10.87 -22.15
CA ASN A 72 -0.45 -10.93 -22.24
C ASN A 72 -1.00 -12.25 -21.68
N GLU A 73 -0.27 -13.34 -21.83
CA GLU A 73 -0.63 -14.65 -21.28
C GLU A 73 -0.54 -14.66 -19.74
N GLU A 74 0.57 -14.19 -19.16
CA GLU A 74 0.72 -14.07 -17.70
C GLU A 74 -0.37 -13.19 -17.09
N PHE A 75 -0.65 -12.04 -17.71
CA PHE A 75 -1.65 -11.10 -17.21
C PHE A 75 -3.07 -11.67 -17.31
N SER A 76 -3.42 -12.30 -18.45
CA SER A 76 -4.75 -12.88 -18.66
C SER A 76 -5.02 -14.07 -17.74
N ARG A 77 -3.98 -14.83 -17.37
CA ARG A 77 -4.09 -15.94 -16.43
C ARG A 77 -4.32 -15.48 -14.99
N GLY A 78 -3.77 -14.32 -14.63
CA GLY A 78 -3.78 -13.82 -13.26
C GLY A 78 -2.94 -14.65 -12.29
N LEU A 79 -2.93 -14.23 -11.03
CA LEU A 79 -2.36 -14.97 -9.91
C LEU A 79 -3.34 -16.03 -9.41
N VAL A 80 -2.80 -17.21 -9.09
CA VAL A 80 -3.51 -18.21 -8.28
C VAL A 80 -3.53 -17.71 -6.85
N VAL A 81 -4.70 -17.82 -6.19
CA VAL A 81 -4.86 -17.43 -4.78
C VAL A 81 -4.71 -18.68 -3.91
N ASP A 82 -3.46 -19.05 -3.61
CA ASP A 82 -3.08 -20.21 -2.80
C ASP A 82 -2.50 -19.84 -1.43
N GLY A 83 -2.25 -18.55 -1.18
CA GLY A 83 -1.66 -18.08 0.06
C GLY A 83 -0.19 -18.42 0.23
N VAL A 84 0.53 -18.72 -0.85
CA VAL A 84 1.95 -19.06 -0.84
C VAL A 84 2.74 -18.15 -1.77
N ILE A 85 3.77 -17.50 -1.22
CA ILE A 85 4.84 -16.89 -2.01
C ILE A 85 5.91 -17.94 -2.24
N SER A 86 5.91 -18.53 -3.44
CA SER A 86 6.74 -19.69 -3.81
C SER A 86 8.22 -19.36 -3.99
N SER A 87 9.07 -20.33 -3.68
CA SER A 87 10.49 -20.41 -4.07
C SER A 87 11.30 -19.11 -3.93
N GLN A 88 11.41 -18.58 -2.71
CA GLN A 88 12.16 -17.36 -2.41
C GLN A 88 13.49 -17.66 -1.71
N ASP A 89 14.53 -16.84 -1.94
CA ASP A 89 15.86 -17.09 -1.38
C ASP A 89 15.86 -16.90 0.15
N SER A 90 16.22 -17.95 0.87
CA SER A 90 16.35 -17.93 2.34
C SER A 90 17.33 -16.88 2.87
N ARG A 91 18.23 -16.34 2.04
CA ARG A 91 19.09 -15.20 2.42
C ARG A 91 18.30 -13.94 2.77
N VAL A 92 17.08 -13.76 2.28
CA VAL A 92 16.28 -12.54 2.58
C VAL A 92 15.42 -12.76 3.83
N ALA A 93 15.14 -14.01 4.20
CA ALA A 93 14.28 -14.35 5.33
C ALA A 93 14.72 -13.70 6.67
N HIS A 94 16.02 -13.55 6.92
CA HIS A 94 16.55 -12.91 8.14
C HIS A 94 16.25 -11.39 8.23
N GLN A 95 15.94 -10.75 7.10
CA GLN A 95 15.47 -9.36 7.03
C GLN A 95 13.97 -9.25 7.29
N CYS A 96 13.24 -10.37 7.26
CA CYS A 96 11.79 -10.39 7.35
C CYS A 96 11.27 -11.25 8.51
N PRO A 97 11.67 -11.00 9.77
CA PRO A 97 11.17 -11.79 10.89
C PRO A 97 9.65 -11.64 11.14
N ALA A 98 8.99 -10.61 10.58
CA ALA A 98 7.53 -10.50 10.56
C ALA A 98 6.85 -11.56 9.68
N ILE A 99 7.58 -12.21 8.77
CA ILE A 99 7.05 -13.30 7.93
C ILE A 99 7.09 -14.60 8.74
N VAL A 100 5.92 -15.02 9.20
CA VAL A 100 5.72 -16.19 10.05
C VAL A 100 5.06 -17.36 9.31
N GLY A 101 4.57 -17.13 8.08
CA GLY A 101 4.00 -18.18 7.23
C GLY A 101 3.63 -17.65 5.84
N GLY A 102 3.12 -18.53 4.97
CA GLY A 102 2.71 -18.15 3.61
C GLY A 102 3.85 -17.90 2.63
N TRP A 103 5.06 -18.33 2.96
CA TRP A 103 6.27 -18.21 2.14
C TRP A 103 7.01 -19.54 2.10
N GLU A 104 7.52 -19.88 0.93
CA GLU A 104 8.41 -21.02 0.72
C GLU A 104 9.84 -20.49 0.55
N TRP A 105 10.64 -20.62 1.61
CA TRP A 105 12.06 -20.27 1.58
C TRP A 105 12.88 -21.47 1.12
N VAL A 106 13.70 -21.26 0.08
CA VAL A 106 14.59 -22.28 -0.48
C VAL A 106 16.06 -21.93 -0.25
N GLU A 107 16.95 -22.91 -0.46
CA GLU A 107 18.39 -22.71 -0.33
C GLU A 107 18.88 -21.58 -1.23
N SER A 108 19.90 -20.86 -0.78
CA SER A 108 20.39 -19.71 -1.51
C SER A 108 20.90 -20.05 -2.92
N GLY A 109 20.52 -19.21 -3.88
CA GLY A 109 20.81 -19.42 -5.29
C GLY A 109 20.00 -20.55 -5.94
N LYS A 110 19.00 -21.09 -5.23
CA LYS A 110 18.04 -22.09 -5.74
C LYS A 110 16.62 -21.55 -5.92
N ALA A 111 16.41 -20.26 -5.63
CA ALA A 111 15.12 -19.61 -5.82
C ALA A 111 14.74 -19.55 -7.30
N GLU A 112 13.60 -20.14 -7.63
CA GLU A 112 12.96 -20.04 -8.96
C GLU A 112 12.00 -18.84 -9.01
N GLY A 113 11.54 -18.40 -7.84
CA GLY A 113 10.72 -17.23 -7.65
C GLY A 113 9.21 -17.47 -7.72
N SER A 114 8.45 -16.39 -7.58
CA SER A 114 7.00 -16.37 -7.52
C SER A 114 6.41 -15.39 -8.52
N PRO A 115 5.36 -15.79 -9.26
CA PRO A 115 4.54 -14.85 -10.03
C PRO A 115 3.99 -13.71 -9.18
N THR A 116 3.63 -13.98 -7.91
CA THR A 116 3.13 -12.96 -6.99
C THR A 116 4.16 -11.85 -6.76
N ILE A 117 5.45 -12.19 -6.69
CA ILE A 117 6.52 -11.18 -6.56
C ILE A 117 6.70 -10.37 -7.84
N LYS A 118 6.63 -11.00 -9.03
CA LYS A 118 6.62 -10.23 -10.30
C LYS A 118 5.49 -9.19 -10.32
N TRP A 119 4.30 -9.58 -9.85
CA TRP A 119 3.14 -8.69 -9.79
C TRP A 119 3.28 -7.61 -8.73
N LEU A 120 3.83 -7.95 -7.56
CA LEU A 120 4.17 -6.99 -6.51
C LEU A 120 5.14 -5.92 -7.03
N GLN A 121 6.21 -6.34 -7.69
CA GLN A 121 7.18 -5.43 -8.30
C GLN A 121 6.54 -4.57 -9.38
N SER A 122 5.72 -5.15 -10.26
CA SER A 122 4.98 -4.36 -11.27
C SER A 122 4.00 -3.36 -10.65
N TRP A 123 3.39 -3.68 -9.51
CA TRP A 123 2.50 -2.78 -8.78
C TRP A 123 3.26 -1.61 -8.14
N LEU A 124 4.45 -1.88 -7.58
CA LEU A 124 5.37 -0.88 -7.02
C LEU A 124 6.17 -0.10 -8.10
N ASP A 125 5.90 -0.34 -9.38
CA ASP A 125 6.65 0.21 -10.52
C ASP A 125 8.16 -0.14 -10.52
N LEU A 126 8.52 -1.25 -9.89
CA LEU A 126 9.84 -1.89 -9.92
C LEU A 126 10.04 -2.67 -11.22
N ASN A 127 10.48 -1.98 -12.26
CA ASN A 127 10.55 -2.53 -13.61
C ASN A 127 11.99 -2.58 -14.16
N PRO A 128 12.38 -3.64 -14.90
CA PRO A 128 11.59 -4.83 -15.21
C PRO A 128 11.39 -5.74 -13.99
N PRO A 129 10.17 -6.28 -13.76
CA PRO A 129 9.90 -7.11 -12.60
C PRO A 129 10.57 -8.48 -12.73
N THR A 130 11.07 -8.99 -11.61
CA THR A 130 11.66 -10.31 -11.44
C THR A 130 10.79 -11.15 -10.51
N PRO A 131 10.89 -12.50 -10.54
CA PRO A 131 10.12 -13.34 -9.63
C PRO A 131 10.76 -13.47 -8.24
N ILE A 132 11.85 -12.75 -7.97
CA ILE A 132 12.65 -12.90 -6.74
C ILE A 132 12.43 -11.69 -5.85
N PHE A 133 12.11 -11.97 -4.59
CA PHE A 133 11.98 -10.99 -3.53
C PHE A 133 13.35 -10.71 -2.92
N ASP A 134 13.71 -9.45 -2.78
CA ASP A 134 14.97 -9.01 -2.21
C ASP A 134 14.82 -7.82 -1.24
N GLY A 135 15.94 -7.35 -0.69
CA GLY A 135 15.94 -6.22 0.22
C GLY A 135 15.47 -4.90 -0.42
N GLY A 136 15.58 -4.77 -1.75
CA GLY A 136 15.04 -3.65 -2.49
C GLY A 136 13.52 -3.63 -2.45
N ASP A 137 12.86 -4.76 -2.62
CA ASP A 137 11.39 -4.86 -2.50
C ASP A 137 10.89 -4.38 -1.14
N ILE A 138 11.61 -4.71 -0.06
CA ILE A 138 11.29 -4.27 1.30
C ILE A 138 11.36 -2.75 1.41
N LEU A 139 12.45 -2.14 0.90
CA LEU A 139 12.62 -0.69 0.91
C LEU A 139 11.52 0.02 0.10
N TYR A 140 11.13 -0.53 -1.04
CA TYR A 140 10.07 0.05 -1.86
C TYR A 140 8.68 -0.08 -1.22
N LEU A 141 8.40 -1.19 -0.55
CA LEU A 141 7.20 -1.30 0.30
C LEU A 141 7.22 -0.25 1.41
N GLN A 142 8.36 -0.09 2.08
CA GLN A 142 8.50 0.89 3.15
C GLN A 142 8.29 2.32 2.66
N HIS A 143 8.87 2.65 1.52
CA HIS A 143 8.70 3.91 0.82
C HIS A 143 7.24 4.15 0.42
N HIS A 144 6.61 3.15 -0.20
CA HIS A 144 5.22 3.21 -0.65
C HIS A 144 4.26 3.53 0.49
N TYR A 145 4.46 2.92 1.66
CA TYR A 145 3.62 3.13 2.84
C TYR A 145 4.08 4.27 3.76
N GLY A 146 5.20 4.93 3.45
CA GLY A 146 5.76 5.99 4.30
C GLY A 146 6.22 5.52 5.68
N THR A 147 6.64 4.26 5.79
CA THR A 147 7.23 3.67 7.01
C THR A 147 8.76 3.79 6.99
N PRO A 148 9.48 3.60 8.12
CA PRO A 148 10.93 3.68 8.14
C PRO A 148 11.58 2.76 7.10
N GLU A 149 12.44 3.32 6.24
CA GLU A 149 13.14 2.60 5.15
C GLU A 149 14.43 1.94 5.67
N ASP A 150 14.30 0.95 6.55
CA ASP A 150 15.43 0.22 7.14
C ASP A 150 15.77 -1.11 6.42
N GLY A 151 15.00 -1.46 5.39
CA GLY A 151 15.18 -2.68 4.61
C GLY A 151 14.83 -3.95 5.40
N ARG A 152 14.02 -3.83 6.45
CA ARG A 152 13.59 -4.94 7.29
C ARG A 152 12.10 -4.95 7.55
N LEU A 153 11.49 -6.14 7.54
CA LEU A 153 10.14 -6.34 8.04
C LEU A 153 10.22 -6.90 9.46
N ASP A 154 10.59 -6.04 10.41
CA ASP A 154 10.73 -6.43 11.82
C ASP A 154 9.37 -6.61 12.49
N GLY A 155 9.12 -7.79 13.06
CA GLY A 155 7.80 -8.18 13.58
C GLY A 155 7.52 -7.67 15.00
N PRO A 156 6.31 -7.13 15.29
CA PRO A 156 5.25 -6.78 14.35
C PRO A 156 5.62 -5.57 13.47
N SER A 157 5.47 -5.71 12.15
CA SER A 157 5.95 -4.71 11.19
C SER A 157 4.88 -3.70 10.83
N GLN A 158 5.22 -2.41 10.93
CA GLN A 158 4.35 -1.31 10.49
C GLN A 158 4.07 -1.38 8.98
N THR A 159 5.06 -1.75 8.18
CA THR A 159 4.93 -1.92 6.72
C THR A 159 3.97 -3.07 6.40
N VAL A 160 4.09 -4.20 7.10
CA VAL A 160 3.15 -5.34 6.95
C VAL A 160 1.75 -4.94 7.37
N GLN A 161 1.60 -4.20 8.47
CA GLN A 161 0.30 -3.72 8.93
C GLN A 161 -0.34 -2.76 7.92
N ALA A 162 0.44 -1.86 7.32
CA ALA A 162 -0.03 -0.97 6.26
C ALA A 162 -0.49 -1.76 5.02
N LEU A 163 0.29 -2.76 4.59
CA LEU A 163 -0.10 -3.68 3.52
C LEU A 163 -1.40 -4.43 3.84
N GLN A 164 -1.54 -4.99 5.04
CA GLN A 164 -2.76 -5.69 5.46
C GLN A 164 -3.98 -4.74 5.46
N ASN A 165 -3.80 -3.49 5.91
CA ASN A 165 -4.85 -2.48 5.86
C ASN A 165 -5.27 -2.17 4.42
N GLU A 166 -4.33 -2.06 3.48
CA GLU A 166 -4.63 -1.84 2.07
C GLU A 166 -5.35 -3.04 1.46
N ILE A 167 -4.84 -4.26 1.68
CA ILE A 167 -5.48 -5.50 1.23
C ILE A 167 -6.96 -5.54 1.66
N ASN A 168 -7.25 -5.18 2.91
CA ASN A 168 -8.60 -5.16 3.48
C ASN A 168 -9.56 -4.17 2.82
N GLN A 169 -9.08 -3.25 1.97
CA GLN A 169 -9.95 -2.40 1.16
C GLN A 169 -10.49 -3.11 -0.10
N TRP A 170 -9.92 -4.27 -0.45
CA TRP A 170 -10.16 -4.96 -1.71
C TRP A 170 -10.62 -6.43 -1.58
N VAL A 171 -10.61 -6.99 -0.36
CA VAL A 171 -11.08 -8.37 -0.08
C VAL A 171 -12.46 -8.38 0.55
#